data_AF-A0A9D5GD29-F1
#
_entry.id   AF-A0A9D5GD29-F1
#
_cell.length_a   1.000
_cell.length_b   1.000
_cell.length_c   1.000
_cell.angle_alpha   90.00
_cell.angle_beta   90.00
_cell.angle_gamma   90.00
#
_symmetry.space_group_name_H-M   'P 1'
#
loop_
_entity.id
_entity.type
_entity.pdbx_description
1 polymer ?
#
loop_
_entity_poly.entity_id
_entity_poly.type
_entity_poly.pdbx_seq_one_letter_code
_entity_poly.pdbx_strand_id
1 'polypeptide(L)'
;MKASALAVLLAVFTFTAAIAAQLPDRTRTPGAIVSSITATICRPGYAHAVRNVPYHVRDAVYTAYGIPRGHRTPGGGYVGPRRGYVIDHLVPLELGGANSPRNLWPQPRAEAHAKDRVEDALHQAVCSGRMGLVDAQQRIARNWQHAVPTPLQLLSR
;
A
#
# COMPACT_ATOMS: atom_id res chain seq x y z
N MET A 1 -48.55 42.91 -23.82
CA MET A 1 -47.46 42.71 -22.85
C MET A 1 -47.20 41.22 -22.71
N LYS A 2 -46.08 40.69 -23.22
CA LYS A 2 -45.66 39.29 -22.99
C LYS A 2 -44.28 39.35 -22.35
N ALA A 3 -44.17 38.89 -21.11
CA ALA A 3 -42.90 38.77 -20.42
C ALA A 3 -42.35 37.35 -20.65
N SER A 4 -41.17 37.25 -21.27
CA SER A 4 -40.42 36.01 -21.39
C SER A 4 -39.50 35.89 -20.17
N ALA A 5 -39.67 34.85 -19.37
CA ALA A 5 -38.74 34.53 -18.29
C ALA A 5 -37.53 33.76 -18.85
N LEU A 6 -36.33 34.31 -18.67
CA LEU A 6 -35.08 33.63 -18.98
C LEU A 6 -34.76 32.64 -17.85
N ALA A 7 -34.76 31.34 -18.15
CA ALA A 7 -34.32 30.32 -17.21
C ALA A 7 -32.78 30.26 -17.20
N VAL A 8 -32.17 30.66 -16.08
CA VAL A 8 -30.72 30.49 -15.85
C VAL A 8 -30.50 29.05 -15.37
N LEU A 9 -30.00 28.19 -16.25
CA LEU A 9 -29.53 26.86 -15.89
C LEU A 9 -28.19 26.99 -15.15
N LEU A 10 -28.21 26.86 -13.82
CA LEU A 10 -27.02 26.73 -13.00
C LEU A 10 -26.47 25.31 -13.16
N ALA A 11 -25.44 25.11 -13.98
CA ALA A 11 -24.75 23.83 -14.08
C ALA A 11 -23.94 23.59 -12.78
N VAL A 12 -24.44 22.70 -11.92
CA VAL A 12 -23.72 22.27 -10.72
C VAL A 12 -22.65 21.27 -11.13
N PHE A 13 -21.41 21.73 -11.31
CA PHE A 13 -20.26 20.84 -11.50
C PHE A 13 -19.88 20.20 -10.16
N THR A 14 -20.27 18.96 -9.95
CA THR A 14 -19.78 18.15 -8.84
C THR A 14 -18.33 17.75 -9.12
N PHE A 15 -17.38 18.44 -8.51
CA PHE A 15 -15.98 18.01 -8.49
C PHE A 15 -15.85 16.80 -7.55
N THR A 16 -15.91 15.59 -8.10
CA THR A 16 -15.42 14.40 -7.41
C THR A 16 -13.89 14.47 -7.39
N ALA A 17 -13.33 14.95 -6.28
CA ALA A 17 -11.90 14.82 -6.03
C ALA A 17 -11.56 13.32 -5.92
N ALA A 18 -10.90 12.77 -6.93
CA ALA A 18 -10.26 11.48 -6.81
C ALA A 18 -9.20 11.60 -5.72
N ILE A 19 -9.38 10.91 -4.59
CA ILE A 19 -8.34 10.79 -3.57
C ILE A 19 -7.20 10.03 -4.24
N ALA A 20 -6.14 10.74 -4.63
CA ALA A 20 -4.92 10.12 -5.11
C ALA A 20 -4.39 9.25 -3.97
N ALA A 21 -4.38 7.93 -4.19
CA ALA A 21 -3.96 7.01 -3.14
C ALA A 21 -2.48 7.25 -2.77
N GLN A 22 -2.14 7.01 -1.51
CA GLN A 22 -0.92 7.51 -0.91
C GLN A 22 0.29 6.62 -1.23
N LEU A 23 1.40 7.26 -1.62
CA LEU A 23 2.71 6.61 -1.72
C LEU A 23 3.54 6.91 -0.46
N PRO A 24 4.39 5.97 -0.01
CA PRO A 24 5.32 6.26 1.06
C PRO A 24 6.37 7.28 0.62
N ASP A 25 6.86 8.05 1.59
CA ASP A 25 8.08 8.83 1.41
C ASP A 25 9.26 7.90 1.07
N ARG A 26 9.80 8.05 -0.13
CA ARG A 26 10.90 7.21 -0.65
C ARG A 26 12.22 7.38 0.09
N THR A 27 12.43 8.50 0.78
CA THR A 27 13.64 8.72 1.59
C THR A 27 13.59 7.88 2.87
N ARG A 28 12.38 7.71 3.44
CA ARG A 28 12.12 6.92 4.65
C ARG A 28 11.96 5.44 4.32
N THR A 29 11.21 5.13 3.26
CA THR A 29 10.86 3.77 2.84
C THR A 29 11.23 3.56 1.37
N PRO A 30 12.52 3.38 1.06
CA PRO A 30 12.97 3.12 -0.32
C PRO A 30 12.60 1.73 -0.87
N GLY A 31 12.14 0.80 -0.03
CA GLY A 31 11.76 -0.56 -0.46
C GLY A 31 12.85 -1.60 -0.24
N ALA A 32 13.45 -1.65 0.95
CA ALA A 32 14.51 -2.62 1.27
C ALA A 32 14.02 -4.08 1.15
N ILE A 33 14.87 -4.96 0.60
CA ILE A 33 14.62 -6.40 0.41
C ILE A 33 15.62 -7.25 1.20
N VAL A 34 15.24 -8.49 1.52
CA VAL A 34 16.12 -9.52 2.12
C VAL A 34 16.36 -10.71 1.21
N SER A 35 15.55 -10.89 0.16
CA SER A 35 15.72 -11.96 -0.82
C SER A 35 15.36 -11.49 -2.22
N SER A 36 16.15 -11.91 -3.20
CA SER A 36 15.85 -11.84 -4.64
C SER A 36 15.87 -13.23 -5.27
N ILE A 37 15.58 -14.27 -4.48
CA ILE A 37 15.59 -15.67 -4.92
C ILE A 37 14.14 -16.16 -5.07
N THR A 38 13.70 -16.34 -6.32
CA THR A 38 12.34 -16.78 -6.65
C THR A 38 11.96 -18.09 -5.96
N ALA A 39 12.86 -19.08 -5.94
CA ALA A 39 12.61 -20.36 -5.28
C ALA A 39 12.38 -20.23 -3.76
N THR A 40 12.97 -19.22 -3.12
CA THR A 40 12.76 -18.94 -1.70
C THR A 40 11.39 -18.32 -1.46
N ILE A 41 11.04 -17.29 -2.22
CA ILE A 41 9.80 -16.52 -1.98
C ILE A 41 8.55 -17.29 -2.41
N CYS A 42 8.65 -18.12 -3.46
CA CYS A 42 7.54 -18.96 -3.94
C CYS A 42 7.34 -20.25 -3.13
N ARG A 43 8.15 -20.49 -2.09
CA ARG A 43 7.93 -21.62 -1.18
C ARG A 43 6.66 -21.37 -0.37
N PRO A 44 5.68 -22.31 -0.35
CA PRO A 44 4.49 -22.16 0.46
C PRO A 44 4.81 -21.81 1.92
N GLY A 45 4.12 -20.78 2.45
CA GLY A 45 4.31 -20.32 3.82
C GLY A 45 5.53 -19.43 4.08
N TYR A 46 6.35 -19.10 3.07
CA TYR A 46 7.53 -18.23 3.26
C TYR A 46 7.17 -16.89 3.92
N ALA A 47 6.25 -16.12 3.32
CA ALA A 47 5.85 -14.80 3.83
C ALA A 47 5.29 -14.90 5.27
N HIS A 48 4.50 -15.93 5.56
CA HIS A 48 3.99 -16.20 6.90
C HIS A 48 5.12 -16.46 7.91
N ALA A 49 6.14 -17.24 7.53
CA ALA A 49 7.26 -17.55 8.42
C ALA A 49 8.11 -16.34 8.78
N VAL A 50 8.17 -15.32 7.91
CA VAL A 50 8.99 -14.12 8.11
C VAL A 50 8.18 -12.87 8.49
N ARG A 51 6.87 -12.98 8.78
CA ARG A 51 5.98 -11.81 8.98
C ARG A 51 6.20 -10.97 10.24
N ASN A 52 7.00 -11.44 11.19
CA ASN A 52 7.05 -10.80 12.51
C ASN A 52 7.84 -9.49 12.47
N VAL A 53 7.15 -8.37 12.73
CA VAL A 53 7.74 -7.05 12.91
C VAL A 53 7.57 -6.64 14.38
N PRO A 54 8.66 -6.48 15.16
CA PRO A 54 8.59 -6.09 16.55
C PRO A 54 7.86 -4.75 16.76
N TYR A 55 7.16 -4.61 17.89
CA TYR A 55 6.41 -3.38 18.21
C TYR A 55 7.28 -2.12 18.16
N HIS A 56 8.51 -2.16 18.69
CA HIS A 56 9.41 -1.01 18.71
C HIS A 56 9.79 -0.55 17.28
N VAL A 57 9.91 -1.48 16.32
CA VAL A 57 10.14 -1.15 14.90
C VAL A 57 8.92 -0.44 14.33
N ARG A 58 7.72 -0.98 14.56
CA ARG A 58 6.46 -0.38 14.10
C ARG A 58 6.25 1.03 14.67
N ASP A 59 6.57 1.22 15.95
CA ASP A 59 6.48 2.51 16.62
C ASP A 59 7.50 3.53 16.10
N ALA A 60 8.73 3.09 15.82
CA ALA A 60 9.76 3.92 15.21
C ALA A 60 9.34 4.40 13.80
N VAL A 61 8.71 3.53 12.99
CA VAL A 61 8.19 3.90 11.67
C VAL A 61 7.12 4.99 11.79
N TYR A 62 6.13 4.82 12.68
CA TYR A 62 5.13 5.88 12.92
C TYR A 62 5.77 7.20 13.34
N THR A 63 6.76 7.15 14.23
CA THR A 63 7.48 8.33 14.72
C THR A 63 8.25 9.02 13.60
N ALA A 64 8.94 8.26 12.74
CA ALA A 64 9.67 8.80 11.59
C ALA A 64 8.76 9.52 10.59
N TYR A 65 7.50 9.08 10.47
CA TYR A 65 6.46 9.69 9.65
C TYR A 65 5.66 10.79 10.37
N GLY A 66 6.04 11.16 11.60
CA GLY A 66 5.37 12.22 12.36
C GLY A 66 3.94 11.86 12.81
N ILE A 67 3.63 10.58 12.95
CA ILE A 67 2.29 10.11 13.36
C ILE A 67 2.30 9.81 14.86
N PRO A 68 1.79 10.74 15.71
CA PRO A 68 1.89 10.61 17.15
C PRO A 68 1.05 9.45 17.67
N ARG A 69 1.42 8.96 18.86
CA ARG A 69 0.59 7.98 19.58
C ARG A 69 -0.73 8.65 19.97
N GLY A 70 -1.81 7.90 19.82
CA GLY A 70 -3.07 8.17 20.47
C GLY A 70 -3.08 7.77 21.96
N HIS A 71 -4.23 7.94 22.60
CA HIS A 71 -4.47 7.56 23.98
C HIS A 71 -5.63 6.56 24.09
N ARG A 72 -5.67 5.81 25.19
CA ARG A 72 -6.81 4.95 25.52
C ARG A 72 -7.96 5.79 26.06
N THR A 73 -9.18 5.45 25.71
CA THR A 73 -10.38 6.04 26.30
C THR A 73 -10.80 5.28 27.56
N PRO A 74 -11.56 5.91 28.47
CA PRO A 74 -12.08 5.22 29.67
C PRO A 74 -12.88 3.94 29.37
N GLY A 75 -13.54 3.87 28.20
CA GLY A 75 -14.27 2.69 27.74
C GLY A 75 -13.41 1.62 27.04
N GLY A 76 -12.09 1.66 27.17
CA GLY A 76 -11.16 0.67 26.58
C GLY A 76 -10.88 0.85 25.09
N GLY A 77 -11.45 1.88 24.45
CA GLY A 77 -11.14 2.25 23.08
C GLY A 77 -9.75 2.88 22.94
N TYR A 78 -9.28 3.02 21.70
CA TYR A 78 -8.08 3.78 21.38
C TYR A 78 -8.45 4.88 20.40
N VAL A 79 -7.98 6.10 20.65
CA VAL A 79 -8.22 7.29 19.81
C VAL A 79 -6.89 7.94 19.46
N GLY A 80 -6.72 8.31 18.20
CA GLY A 80 -5.50 8.95 17.70
C GLY A 80 -5.24 8.63 16.23
N PRO A 81 -4.27 9.34 15.61
CA PRO A 81 -4.10 9.32 14.16
C PRO A 81 -3.66 7.94 13.63
N ARG A 82 -2.94 7.14 14.43
CA ARG A 82 -2.49 5.79 14.06
C ARG A 82 -3.63 4.82 13.72
N ARG A 83 -4.89 5.09 14.10
CA ARG A 83 -6.04 4.24 13.71
C ARG A 83 -6.28 4.22 12.20
N GLY A 84 -5.97 5.33 11.54
CA GLY A 84 -6.11 5.47 10.09
C GLY A 84 -5.07 4.68 9.30
N TYR A 85 -4.10 4.05 9.97
CA TYR A 85 -2.96 3.42 9.32
C TYR A 85 -2.74 1.98 9.81
N VAL A 86 -2.04 1.22 8.98
CA VAL A 86 -1.36 -0.03 9.32
C VAL A 86 0.13 0.15 9.02
N ILE A 87 0.99 -0.52 9.80
CA ILE A 87 2.40 -0.61 9.40
C ILE A 87 2.49 -1.78 8.44
N ASP A 88 2.94 -1.47 7.23
CA ASP A 88 2.96 -2.41 6.12
C ASP A 88 4.25 -2.27 5.32
N HIS A 89 4.56 -3.29 4.52
CA HIS A 89 5.77 -3.37 3.71
C HIS A 89 5.55 -2.69 2.36
N LEU A 90 6.47 -1.87 1.87
CA LEU A 90 6.38 -1.30 0.51
C LEU A 90 6.62 -2.38 -0.54
N VAL A 91 7.72 -3.14 -0.41
CA VAL A 91 7.91 -4.41 -1.11
C VAL A 91 7.41 -5.50 -0.17
N PRO A 92 6.38 -6.30 -0.52
CA PRO A 92 5.83 -7.30 0.38
C PRO A 92 6.82 -8.43 0.64
N LEU A 93 6.60 -9.13 1.76
CA LEU A 93 7.42 -10.29 2.13
C LEU A 93 7.37 -11.39 1.08
N GLU A 94 6.24 -11.60 0.41
CA GLU A 94 6.09 -12.57 -0.68
C GLU A 94 6.84 -12.18 -1.96
N LEU A 95 7.38 -10.96 -2.04
CA LEU A 95 8.36 -10.54 -3.03
C LEU A 95 9.74 -10.31 -2.40
N GLY A 96 10.01 -10.88 -1.22
CA GLY A 96 11.32 -10.82 -0.56
C GLY A 96 11.62 -9.51 0.16
N GLY A 97 10.61 -8.68 0.45
CA GLY A 97 10.75 -7.45 1.22
C GLY A 97 11.30 -7.65 2.64
N ALA A 98 11.96 -6.62 3.18
CA ALA A 98 12.57 -6.66 4.50
C ALA A 98 11.61 -6.23 5.64
N ASN A 99 11.76 -6.81 6.83
CA ASN A 99 11.17 -6.29 8.09
C ASN A 99 11.98 -5.10 8.65
N SER A 100 12.25 -4.10 7.82
CA SER A 100 13.11 -2.96 8.15
C SER A 100 12.32 -1.66 8.04
N PRO A 101 12.61 -0.63 8.87
CA PRO A 101 12.07 0.71 8.65
C PRO A 101 12.26 1.24 7.22
N ARG A 102 13.30 0.79 6.51
CA ARG A 102 13.54 1.15 5.09
C ARG A 102 12.61 0.46 4.10
N ASN A 103 11.72 -0.42 4.55
CA ASN A 103 10.68 -1.07 3.76
C ASN A 103 9.30 -0.99 4.44
N LEU A 104 9.22 -0.50 5.68
CA LEU A 104 7.96 -0.37 6.40
C LEU A 104 7.47 1.07 6.33
N TRP A 105 6.17 1.26 6.17
CA TRP A 105 5.54 2.58 6.16
C TRP A 105 4.15 2.55 6.81
N PRO A 106 3.64 3.69 7.28
CA PRO A 106 2.24 3.83 7.66
C PRO A 106 1.36 3.87 6.42
N GLN A 107 0.82 2.74 6.02
CA GLN A 107 -0.13 2.65 4.92
C GLN A 107 -1.52 3.09 5.39
N PRO A 108 -2.24 3.94 4.65
CA PRO A 108 -3.64 4.22 4.92
C PRO A 108 -4.46 2.94 4.92
N ARG A 109 -5.20 2.69 6.00
CA ARG A 109 -6.02 1.49 6.17
C ARG A 109 -7.08 1.35 5.06
N ALA A 110 -7.57 2.47 4.53
CA ALA A 110 -8.52 2.50 3.41
C ALA A 110 -7.93 1.93 2.10
N GLU A 111 -6.60 1.91 1.96
CA GLU A 111 -5.91 1.45 0.76
C GLU A 111 -5.29 0.05 0.92
N ALA A 112 -5.28 -0.50 2.14
CA ALA A 112 -4.69 -1.79 2.47
C ALA A 112 -5.13 -2.89 1.50
N HIS A 113 -6.44 -3.12 1.39
CA HIS A 113 -6.98 -4.14 0.49
C HIS A 113 -6.69 -3.90 -0.99
N ALA A 114 -6.53 -2.64 -1.41
CA ALA A 114 -6.18 -2.35 -2.80
C ALA A 114 -4.73 -2.73 -3.09
N LYS A 115 -3.82 -2.47 -2.16
CA LYS A 115 -2.43 -2.89 -2.26
C LYS A 115 -2.28 -4.40 -2.11
N ASP A 116 -2.99 -5.05 -1.19
CA ASP A 116 -2.98 -6.53 -1.04
C ASP A 116 -3.21 -7.22 -2.39
N ARG A 117 -4.21 -6.77 -3.17
CA ARG A 117 -4.49 -7.31 -4.51
C ARG A 117 -3.36 -7.10 -5.52
N VAL A 118 -2.65 -5.97 -5.43
CA VAL A 118 -1.47 -5.70 -6.26
C VAL A 118 -0.34 -6.66 -5.90
N GLU A 119 -0.12 -6.87 -4.60
CA GLU A 119 0.92 -7.77 -4.08
C GLU A 119 0.67 -9.20 -4.54
N ASP A 120 -0.55 -9.71 -4.29
CA ASP A 120 -0.98 -11.05 -4.70
C ASP A 120 -0.77 -11.26 -6.21
N ALA A 121 -1.16 -10.29 -7.03
CA ALA A 121 -1.02 -10.35 -8.49
C ALA A 121 0.46 -10.40 -8.92
N LEU A 122 1.33 -9.61 -8.28
CA LEU A 122 2.77 -9.63 -8.57
C LEU A 122 3.41 -10.93 -8.11
N HIS A 123 3.06 -11.42 -6.91
CA HIS A 123 3.57 -12.70 -6.40
C HIS A 123 3.15 -13.85 -7.32
N GLN A 124 1.88 -13.90 -7.72
CA GLN A 124 1.40 -14.89 -8.69
C GLN A 124 2.13 -14.80 -10.03
N ALA A 125 2.35 -13.60 -10.56
CA ALA A 125 3.08 -13.40 -11.80
C ALA A 125 4.54 -13.88 -11.69
N VAL A 126 5.21 -13.62 -10.56
CA VAL A 126 6.56 -14.10 -10.28
C VAL A 126 6.60 -15.62 -10.17
N CYS A 127 5.73 -16.21 -9.36
CA CYS A 127 5.74 -17.67 -9.11
C CYS A 127 5.23 -18.50 -10.29
N SER A 128 4.52 -17.89 -11.23
CA SER A 128 4.17 -18.49 -12.53
C SER A 128 5.19 -18.23 -13.64
N GLY A 129 6.29 -17.52 -13.36
CA GLY A 129 7.33 -17.20 -14.33
C GLY A 129 6.94 -16.14 -15.37
N ARG A 130 5.79 -15.47 -15.20
CA ARG A 130 5.31 -14.41 -16.10
C ARG A 130 6.00 -13.06 -15.86
N MET A 131 6.67 -12.90 -14.73
CA MET A 131 7.43 -11.70 -14.37
C MET A 131 8.69 -12.09 -13.59
N GLY A 132 9.80 -11.36 -13.82
CA GLY A 132 10.99 -11.52 -13.00
C GLY A 132 10.81 -10.89 -11.62
N LEU A 133 11.30 -11.57 -10.56
CA LEU A 133 11.18 -11.07 -9.18
C LEU A 133 11.75 -9.66 -9.00
N VAL A 134 12.91 -9.37 -9.59
CA VAL A 134 13.53 -8.03 -9.52
C VAL A 134 12.66 -6.96 -10.19
N ASP A 135 11.99 -7.28 -11.29
CA ASP A 135 11.08 -6.35 -11.96
C ASP A 135 9.85 -6.07 -11.07
N ALA A 136 9.27 -7.10 -10.46
CA ALA A 136 8.16 -6.95 -9.51
C ALA A 136 8.54 -6.06 -8.31
N GLN A 137 9.72 -6.30 -7.71
CA GLN A 137 10.26 -5.51 -6.61
C GLN A 137 10.45 -4.03 -6.99
N GLN A 138 11.04 -3.76 -8.16
CA GLN A 138 11.25 -2.39 -8.62
C GLN A 138 9.95 -1.66 -8.93
N ARG A 139 8.97 -2.36 -9.53
CA ARG A 139 7.65 -1.80 -9.85
C ARG A 139 6.90 -1.39 -8.60
N ILE A 140 6.78 -2.30 -7.63
CA ILE A 140 6.01 -2.01 -6.41
C ILE A 140 6.70 -0.94 -5.53
N ALA A 141 8.03 -0.97 -5.44
CA ALA A 141 8.78 0.07 -4.73
C ALA A 141 8.66 1.45 -5.38
N ARG A 142 8.56 1.51 -6.72
CA ARG A 142 8.39 2.77 -7.45
C ARG A 142 6.98 3.33 -7.25
N ASN A 143 5.97 2.55 -7.57
CA ASN A 143 4.58 2.95 -7.43
C ASN A 143 3.69 1.70 -7.41
N TRP A 144 3.27 1.28 -6.22
CA TRP A 144 2.43 0.11 -6.03
C TRP A 144 1.11 0.20 -6.81
N GLN A 145 0.55 1.39 -7.03
CA GLN A 145 -0.73 1.58 -7.73
C GLN A 145 -0.66 1.22 -9.22
N HIS A 146 0.53 1.31 -9.81
CA HIS A 146 0.80 1.00 -11.22
C HIS A 146 1.80 -0.14 -11.37
N ALA A 147 1.99 -0.95 -10.32
CA ALA A 147 3.00 -1.98 -10.32
C ALA A 147 2.61 -3.18 -11.19
N VAL A 148 1.32 -3.50 -11.32
CA VAL A 148 0.85 -4.57 -12.21
C VAL A 148 0.73 -4.02 -13.65
N PRO A 149 1.49 -4.53 -14.62
CA PRO A 149 1.36 -4.20 -16.03
C PRO A 149 -0.02 -4.61 -16.59
N THR A 150 -0.53 -3.86 -17.55
CA THR A 150 -1.83 -4.13 -18.20
C THR A 150 -1.98 -5.57 -18.71
N PRO A 151 -0.98 -6.21 -19.35
CA PRO A 151 -1.11 -7.62 -19.78
C PRO A 151 -1.39 -8.59 -18.63
N LEU A 152 -0.89 -8.33 -17.43
CA LEU A 152 -1.15 -9.16 -16.26
C LEU A 152 -2.53 -8.87 -15.63
N GLN A 153 -3.01 -7.63 -15.72
CA GLN A 153 -4.35 -7.25 -15.22
C GLN A 153 -5.50 -7.91 -15.99
N LEU A 154 -5.31 -8.25 -17.26
CA LEU A 154 -6.32 -8.86 -18.12
C LEU A 154 -6.47 -10.37 -17.91
N LEU A 155 -5.48 -11.01 -17.27
CA LEU A 155 -5.46 -12.47 -17.04
C LEU A 155 -5.98 -12.86 -15.64
N SER A 156 -6.26 -11.88 -14.79
CA SER A 156 -6.77 -12.05 -13.42
C SER A 156 -8.28 -11.79 -13.30
N ARG A 157 -8.98 -11.63 -14.43
CA ARG A 157 -10.45 -11.59 -14.53
C ARG A 157 -10.97 -12.93 -15.03
#